data_AF-A0A7S3S6M0-F1
#
_entry.id   AF-A0A7S3S6M0-F1
#
_cell.length_a   1.000
_cell.length_b   1.000
_cell.length_c   1.000
_cell.angle_alpha   90.00
_cell.angle_beta   90.00
_cell.angle_gamma   90.00
#
_symmetry.space_group_name_H-M   'P 1'
#
loop_
_entity.id
_entity.type
_entity.pdbx_description
1 polymer ?
#
loop_
_entity_poly.entity_id
_entity_poly.type
_entity_poly.pdbx_seq_one_letter_code
_entity_poly.pdbx_strand_id
1 'polypeptide(L)'
;GAVASAAAAAAAAGGEGVPIVGTPIAHMRFLLYAEAGGGLPPHVDLSRTDATGRTSTHTFILYLSGCAEGGETVLLESLSLGKGSVRAAVTPVRGRLLLFPHACPHLARPVVAEGLPKLLLRGEMY
;
A
#
# COMPACT_ATOMS: atom_id res chain seq x y z
N GLY A 1 -21.42 -0.08 8.86
CA GLY A 1 -20.24 0.56 9.48
C GLY A 1 -19.47 1.37 8.45
N ALA A 2 -18.82 2.46 8.84
CA ALA A 2 -18.22 3.47 7.94
C ALA A 2 -17.33 2.90 6.82
N VAL A 3 -16.66 1.77 7.06
CA VAL A 3 -15.81 1.06 6.07
C VAL A 3 -16.61 0.51 4.89
N ALA A 4 -17.78 -0.08 5.13
CA ALA A 4 -18.67 -0.56 4.08
C ALA A 4 -19.21 0.59 3.22
N SER A 5 -19.45 1.74 3.84
CA SER A 5 -19.89 2.97 3.17
C SER A 5 -18.79 3.54 2.26
N ALA A 6 -17.53 3.54 2.69
CA ALA A 6 -16.41 4.04 1.90
C ALA A 6 -16.13 3.15 0.66
N ALA A 7 -16.22 1.83 0.80
CA ALA A 7 -16.07 0.91 -0.33
C ALA A 7 -17.21 1.05 -1.35
N ALA A 8 -18.46 1.21 -0.88
CA ALA A 8 -19.62 1.42 -1.74
C ALA A 8 -19.56 2.77 -2.49
N ALA A 9 -19.12 3.84 -1.83
CA ALA A 9 -18.98 5.16 -2.46
C ALA A 9 -17.92 5.18 -3.58
N ALA A 10 -16.82 4.42 -3.42
CA ALA A 10 -15.81 4.29 -4.48
C ALA A 10 -16.34 3.51 -5.69
N ALA A 11 -17.17 2.48 -5.47
CA ALA A 11 -17.80 1.72 -6.54
C ALA A 11 -18.86 2.54 -7.30
N ALA A 12 -19.56 3.45 -6.62
CA ALA A 12 -20.61 4.29 -7.21
C ALA A 12 -20.09 5.49 -8.02
N ALA A 13 -18.79 5.82 -7.93
CA ALA A 13 -18.18 6.95 -8.63
C ALA A 13 -17.79 6.67 -10.10
N GLY A 14 -18.21 5.54 -10.66
CA GLY A 14 -17.97 5.20 -12.06
C GLY A 14 -18.81 6.07 -13.00
N GLY A 15 -18.25 7.19 -13.48
CA GLY A 15 -18.76 7.85 -14.69
C GLY A 15 -18.57 6.96 -15.92
N GLU A 16 -19.24 7.28 -17.02
CA GLU A 16 -19.03 6.62 -18.32
C GLU A 16 -17.59 6.87 -18.80
N GLY A 17 -16.68 6.02 -18.37
CA GLY A 17 -15.26 6.08 -18.68
C GLY A 17 -14.97 5.35 -19.98
N VAL A 18 -14.04 5.92 -20.76
CA VAL A 18 -13.35 5.24 -21.86
C VAL A 18 -12.98 3.82 -21.40
N PRO A 19 -13.25 2.77 -22.21
CA PRO A 19 -12.94 1.40 -21.83
C PRO A 19 -11.46 1.30 -21.44
N ILE A 20 -11.20 0.94 -20.18
CA ILE A 20 -9.86 0.71 -19.68
C ILE A 20 -9.35 -0.54 -20.39
N VAL A 21 -8.46 -0.35 -21.37
CA VAL A 21 -7.77 -1.45 -22.04
C VAL A 21 -6.63 -1.90 -21.13
N GLY A 22 -6.79 -3.03 -20.46
CA GLY A 22 -5.75 -3.61 -19.61
C GLY A 22 -6.14 -4.95 -19.02
N THR A 23 -5.17 -5.85 -18.87
CA THR A 23 -5.35 -7.10 -18.13
C THR A 23 -5.31 -6.77 -16.63
N PRO A 24 -6.37 -7.04 -15.86
CA PRO A 24 -6.36 -6.78 -14.42
C PRO A 24 -5.29 -7.64 -13.77
N ILE A 25 -4.42 -7.01 -12.98
CA ILE A 25 -3.52 -7.74 -12.10
C ILE A 25 -4.37 -8.18 -10.93
N ALA A 26 -4.79 -9.45 -10.94
CA ALA A 26 -5.32 -10.10 -9.75
C ALA A 26 -4.30 -9.90 -8.62
N HIS A 27 -4.73 -9.85 -7.35
CA HIS A 27 -3.89 -9.66 -6.15
C HIS A 27 -3.79 -8.25 -5.56
N MET A 28 -4.80 -7.40 -5.79
CA MET A 28 -5.02 -6.23 -4.94
C MET A 28 -5.67 -6.63 -3.60
N ARG A 29 -5.30 -5.94 -2.51
CA ARG A 29 -5.81 -6.21 -1.15
C ARG A 29 -6.04 -4.91 -0.40
N PHE A 30 -7.19 -4.81 0.27
CA PHE A 30 -7.37 -3.79 1.29
C PHE A 30 -6.66 -4.23 2.57
N LEU A 31 -5.82 -3.36 3.12
CA LEU A 31 -5.18 -3.56 4.42
C LEU A 31 -5.75 -2.52 5.39
N LEU A 32 -6.33 -3.01 6.48
CA LEU A 32 -6.87 -2.21 7.56
C LEU A 32 -6.03 -2.45 8.81
N TYR A 33 -5.39 -1.39 9.31
CA TYR A 33 -4.84 -1.35 10.66
C TYR A 33 -5.90 -0.69 11.54
N ALA A 34 -6.67 -1.51 12.25
CA ALA A 34 -7.77 -1.09 13.11
C ALA A 34 -7.33 -0.78 14.54
N GLU A 35 -6.15 -1.26 14.95
CA GLU A 35 -5.63 -1.15 16.30
C GLU A 35 -4.19 -0.59 16.30
N ALA A 36 -3.83 0.08 17.39
CA ALA A 36 -2.51 0.68 17.55
C ALA A 36 -1.43 -0.40 17.68
N GLY A 37 -0.22 -0.09 17.23
CA GLY A 37 0.92 -1.01 17.19
C GLY A 37 0.99 -1.86 15.92
N GLY A 38 -0.09 -1.92 15.12
CA GLY A 38 -0.09 -2.64 13.85
C GLY A 38 0.91 -2.06 12.85
N GLY A 39 1.74 -2.92 12.24
CA GLY A 39 2.79 -2.55 11.30
C GLY A 39 3.36 -3.77 10.57
N LEU A 40 4.43 -3.59 9.80
CA LEU A 40 5.20 -4.68 9.21
C LEU A 40 6.69 -4.43 9.41
N PRO A 41 7.47 -5.45 9.83
CA PRO A 41 8.92 -5.34 9.93
C PRO A 41 9.57 -5.14 8.55
N PRO A 42 10.87 -4.78 8.48
CA PRO A 42 11.61 -4.69 7.23
C PRO A 42 11.50 -5.95 6.36
N HIS A 43 11.12 -5.78 5.09
CA HIS A 43 11.01 -6.86 4.10
C HIS A 43 11.18 -6.33 2.68
N VAL A 44 11.20 -7.24 1.71
CA VAL A 44 10.97 -6.97 0.29
C VAL A 44 9.67 -7.66 -0.12
N ASP A 45 9.05 -7.16 -1.18
CA ASP A 45 7.84 -7.79 -1.72
C ASP A 45 8.21 -8.94 -2.67
N LEU A 46 7.40 -10.00 -2.65
CA LEU A 46 7.52 -11.10 -3.61
C LEU A 46 6.80 -10.74 -4.91
N SER A 47 7.46 -11.00 -6.03
CA SER A 47 6.86 -10.94 -7.36
C SER A 47 5.84 -12.05 -7.58
N ARG A 48 4.85 -11.78 -8.43
CA ARG A 48 3.83 -12.74 -8.87
C ARG A 48 3.80 -12.80 -10.39
N THR A 49 3.64 -14.01 -10.92
CA THR A 49 3.45 -14.24 -12.35
C THR A 49 1.97 -14.43 -12.65
N ASP A 50 1.43 -13.65 -13.59
CA ASP A 50 0.04 -13.75 -14.01
C ASP A 50 -0.21 -14.94 -14.95
N ALA A 51 -1.47 -15.16 -15.32
CA ALA A 51 -1.86 -16.24 -16.24
C ALA A 51 -1.30 -16.07 -17.66
N THR A 52 -0.80 -14.88 -18.02
CA THR A 52 -0.14 -14.60 -19.31
C THR A 52 1.37 -14.81 -19.26
N GLY A 53 1.92 -15.23 -18.11
CA GLY A 53 3.35 -15.46 -17.91
C GLY A 53 4.16 -14.19 -17.59
N ARG A 54 3.51 -13.05 -17.36
CA ARG A 54 4.20 -11.80 -16.99
C ARG A 54 4.38 -11.72 -15.49
N THR A 55 5.56 -11.30 -15.04
CA THR A 55 5.91 -11.19 -13.63
C THR A 55 5.87 -9.74 -13.16
N SER A 56 5.17 -9.47 -12.05
CA SER A 56 5.13 -8.14 -11.43
C SER A 56 6.51 -7.70 -10.93
N THR A 57 6.77 -6.41 -11.01
CA THR A 57 8.07 -5.80 -10.69
C THR A 57 7.95 -4.69 -9.65
N HIS A 58 6.76 -4.10 -9.47
CA HIS A 58 6.53 -2.99 -8.56
C HIS A 58 5.30 -3.20 -7.67
N THR A 59 5.38 -2.66 -6.46
CA THR A 59 4.25 -2.55 -5.52
C THR A 59 3.69 -1.13 -5.56
N PHE A 60 2.36 -1.02 -5.59
CA PHE A 60 1.71 0.25 -5.29
C PHE A 60 0.92 0.19 -3.98
N ILE A 61 0.85 1.33 -3.30
CA ILE A 61 0.01 1.58 -2.14
C ILE A 61 -0.79 2.85 -2.41
N LEU A 62 -2.12 2.72 -2.44
CA LEU A 62 -3.05 3.85 -2.42
C LEU A 62 -3.59 4.00 -1.00
N TYR A 63 -3.22 5.09 -0.33
CA TYR A 63 -3.73 5.38 1.02
C TYR A 63 -5.18 5.87 0.93
N LEU A 64 -6.09 5.16 1.58
CA LEU A 64 -7.53 5.45 1.59
C LEU A 64 -7.97 6.20 2.85
N SER A 65 -7.13 6.23 3.88
CA SER A 65 -7.19 7.18 5.00
C SER A 65 -5.82 7.82 5.21
N GLY A 66 -5.79 8.90 6.00
CA GLY A 66 -4.54 9.54 6.43
C GLY A 66 -4.18 9.17 7.88
N CYS A 67 -2.91 9.30 8.22
CA CYS A 67 -2.41 9.21 9.60
C CYS A 67 -1.64 10.51 9.87
N ALA A 68 -2.05 11.27 10.90
CA ALA A 68 -1.33 12.48 11.29
C ALA A 68 0.06 12.13 11.86
N GLU A 69 0.14 11.03 12.61
CA GLU A 69 1.35 10.48 13.19
C GLU A 69 1.38 8.95 13.04
N GLY A 70 2.59 8.38 13.00
CA GLY A 70 2.80 6.95 12.82
C GLY A 70 2.31 6.39 11.48
N GLY A 71 2.42 5.07 11.32
CA GLY A 71 1.88 4.38 10.15
C GLY A 71 2.60 4.67 8.84
N GLU A 72 3.77 5.31 8.81
CA GLU A 72 4.47 5.61 7.57
C GLU A 72 4.95 4.34 6.86
N THR A 73 4.93 4.36 5.53
CA THR A 73 5.68 3.39 4.73
C THR A 73 7.10 3.91 4.59
N VAL A 74 8.08 3.18 5.08
CA VAL A 74 9.48 3.59 5.07
C VAL A 74 10.23 2.73 4.07
N LEU A 75 10.83 3.38 3.06
CA LEU A 75 11.74 2.76 2.11
C LEU A 75 13.15 2.80 2.70
N LEU A 76 13.85 1.67 2.63
CA LEU A 76 15.16 1.46 3.23
C LEU A 76 16.19 1.22 2.12
N GLU A 77 17.45 1.54 2.40
CA GLU A 77 18.56 1.21 1.49
C GLU A 77 18.87 -0.29 1.49
N SER A 78 18.73 -0.98 2.63
CA SER A 78 18.99 -2.42 2.76
C SER A 78 18.21 -3.04 3.92
N LEU A 79 18.14 -4.38 3.94
CA LEU A 79 17.58 -5.17 5.06
C LEU A 79 18.61 -5.45 6.17
N SER A 80 19.84 -4.96 6.05
CA SER A 80 20.93 -5.27 6.97
C SER A 80 20.59 -4.85 8.40
N LEU A 81 20.65 -5.81 9.33
CA LEU A 81 20.39 -5.58 10.76
C LEU A 81 21.41 -4.58 11.31
N GLY A 82 20.92 -3.43 11.78
CA GLY A 82 21.70 -2.50 12.61
C GLY A 82 21.64 -1.04 12.18
N LYS A 83 21.57 -0.74 10.88
CA LYS A 83 21.49 0.64 10.33
C LYS A 83 21.00 0.65 8.88
N GLY A 84 19.88 -0.01 8.57
CA GLY A 84 19.22 0.24 7.28
C GLY A 84 18.89 1.73 7.18
N SER A 85 19.64 2.49 6.37
CA SER A 85 19.41 3.91 6.17
C SER A 85 18.00 4.11 5.61
N VAL A 86 17.24 5.02 6.20
CA VAL A 86 15.96 5.42 5.66
C VAL A 86 16.24 6.18 4.36
N ARG A 87 15.81 5.62 3.24
CA ARG A 87 15.86 6.29 1.95
C ARG A 87 14.73 7.31 1.82
N ALA A 88 13.54 6.92 2.26
CA ALA A 88 12.37 7.80 2.30
C ALA A 88 11.36 7.29 3.34
N ALA A 89 10.61 8.21 3.94
CA ALA A 89 9.44 7.87 4.75
C ALA A 89 8.22 8.57 4.15
N VAL A 90 7.15 7.81 3.93
CA VAL A 90 5.93 8.29 3.29
C VAL A 90 4.80 8.26 4.29
N THR A 91 4.38 9.45 4.74
CA THR A 91 3.21 9.62 5.60
C THR A 91 1.94 9.23 4.83
N PRO A 92 1.02 8.44 5.42
CA PRO A 92 -0.26 8.15 4.83
C PRO A 92 -1.11 9.42 4.71
N VAL A 93 -1.47 9.78 3.49
CA VAL A 93 -2.42 10.88 3.21
C VAL A 93 -3.46 10.33 2.24
N ARG A 94 -4.74 10.51 2.55
CA ARG A 94 -5.82 9.99 1.71
C ARG A 94 -5.65 10.45 0.25
N GLY A 95 -5.71 9.50 -0.68
CA GLY A 95 -5.52 9.72 -2.12
C GLY A 95 -4.08 9.71 -2.60
N ARG A 96 -3.09 9.66 -1.70
CA ARG A 96 -1.68 9.53 -2.08
C ARG A 96 -1.41 8.12 -2.62
N LEU A 97 -0.80 8.06 -3.81
CA LEU A 97 -0.29 6.84 -4.42
C LEU A 97 1.23 6.79 -4.22
N LEU A 98 1.72 5.69 -3.64
CA LEU A 98 3.13 5.35 -3.57
C LEU A 98 3.40 4.16 -4.49
N LEU A 99 4.44 4.24 -5.32
CA LEU A 99 4.89 3.18 -6.21
C LEU A 99 6.38 2.93 -6.00
N PHE A 100 6.79 1.67 -5.83
CA PHE A 100 8.20 1.31 -5.63
C PHE A 100 8.50 -0.12 -6.16
N PRO A 101 9.75 -0.43 -6.55
CA PRO A 101 10.12 -1.77 -7.01
C PRO A 101 9.94 -2.82 -5.90
N HIS A 102 9.53 -4.05 -6.23
CA HIS A 102 9.38 -5.14 -5.26
C HIS A 102 10.67 -5.41 -4.47
N ALA A 103 11.81 -5.30 -5.15
CA ALA A 103 13.13 -5.49 -4.56
C ALA A 103 13.52 -4.37 -3.58
N CYS A 104 12.75 -3.28 -3.46
CA CYS A 104 13.02 -2.20 -2.52
C CYS A 104 12.75 -2.69 -1.08
N PRO A 105 13.77 -2.72 -0.21
CA PRO A 105 13.58 -2.95 1.20
C PRO A 105 12.66 -1.89 1.80
N HIS A 106 11.66 -2.29 2.57
CA HIS A 106 10.72 -1.37 3.17
C HIS A 106 10.07 -1.94 4.43
N LEU A 107 9.48 -1.07 5.24
CA LEU A 107 8.69 -1.44 6.43
C LEU A 107 7.43 -0.57 6.52
N ALA A 108 6.46 -1.00 7.31
CA ALA A 108 5.35 -0.16 7.75
C ALA A 108 5.54 0.15 9.22
N ARG A 109 5.78 1.42 9.56
CA ARG A 109 5.89 1.88 10.95
C ARG A 109 4.58 1.55 11.69
N PRO A 110 4.66 1.22 12.99
CA PRO A 110 3.48 1.01 13.81
C PRO A 110 2.50 2.18 13.69
N VAL A 111 1.21 1.89 13.53
CA VAL A 111 0.16 2.90 13.60
C VAL A 111 -0.07 3.25 15.08
N VAL A 112 -0.09 4.55 15.41
CA VAL A 112 -0.43 5.03 16.76
C VAL A 112 -1.93 5.27 16.88
N ALA A 113 -2.45 5.44 18.11
CA ALA A 113 -3.89 5.58 18.35
C ALA A 113 -4.50 6.75 17.53
N GLU A 114 -3.79 7.86 17.44
CA GLU A 114 -4.15 9.09 16.72
C GLU A 114 -4.08 8.91 15.19
N GLY A 115 -3.40 7.87 14.71
CA GLY A 115 -3.29 7.52 13.30
C GLY A 115 -4.36 6.53 12.82
N LEU A 116 -5.27 6.08 13.69
CA LEU A 116 -6.29 5.09 13.36
C LEU A 116 -7.58 5.71 12.78
N PRO A 117 -8.31 4.98 11.93
CA PRO A 117 -7.89 3.75 11.26
C PRO A 117 -6.98 4.06 10.06
N LYS A 118 -5.95 3.25 9.85
CA LYS A 118 -5.16 3.30 8.60
C LYS A 118 -5.71 2.26 7.62
N LEU A 119 -6.29 2.74 6.52
CA LEU A 119 -6.83 1.93 5.44
C LEU A 119 -6.05 2.23 4.15
N LEU A 120 -5.62 1.19 3.46
CA LEU A 120 -4.95 1.32 2.16
C LEU A 120 -5.33 0.18 1.22
N LEU A 121 -5.19 0.44 -0.08
CA LEU A 121 -5.20 -0.58 -1.12
C LEU A 121 -3.75 -0.84 -1.52
N ARG A 122 -3.29 -2.08 -1.38
CA ARG A 122 -1.99 -2.53 -1.89
C ARG A 122 -2.22 -3.39 -3.12
N GLY A 123 -1.43 -3.19 -4.15
CA GLY A 123 -1.42 -4.05 -5.32
C GLY A 123 -0.04 -4.10 -5.97
N GLU A 124 0.03 -4.74 -7.13
CA GLU A 124 1.27 -5.00 -7.86
C GLU A 124 1.11 -4.53 -9.32
N MET A 125 2.22 -4.17 -9.98
CA MET A 125 2.30 -3.81 -11.40
C MET A 125 3.59 -4.28 -12.07
N TYR A 126 3.62 -4.30 -13.40
CA TYR A 126 4.77 -4.70 -14.23
C TYR A 126 5.76 -3.57 -14.46
#